data_AF-A0A6V7J5Q2-F1
#
_entry.id   AF-A0A6V7J5Q2-F1
#
_cell.length_a   1.000
_cell.length_b   1.000
_cell.length_c   1.000
_cell.angle_alpha   90.00
_cell.angle_beta   90.00
_cell.angle_gamma   90.00
#
_symmetry.space_group_name_H-M   'P 1'
#
loop_
_entity.id
_entity.type
_entity.pdbx_description
1 polymer ?
#
loop_
_entity_poly.entity_id
_entity_poly.type
_entity_poly.pdbx_seq_one_letter_code
_entity_poly.pdbx_strand_id
1 'polypeptide(L)' 'SVTTRDGDKFTTVTDLPDGNQSVRVYEFTDSGITV' A
#
# COMPACT_ATOMS: atom_id res chain seq x y z
N SER A 1 -9.02 1.09 6.73
CA SER A 1 -7.70 0.85 6.13
C SER A 1 -6.68 1.75 6.81
N VAL A 2 -5.43 1.30 6.87
CA VAL A 2 -4.29 2.06 7.40
C VAL A 2 -3.28 2.23 6.26
N THR A 3 -2.84 3.45 6.03
CA THR A 3 -1.80 3.76 5.03
C THR A 3 -0.54 4.22 5.73
N THR A 4 0.57 3.55 5.43
CA THR A 4 1.91 3.89 5.93
C THR A 4 2.82 4.25 4.77
N ARG A 5 3.68 5.24 4.99
CA ARG A 5 4.72 5.64 4.04
C ARG A 5 6.09 5.23 4.58
N ASP A 6 6.88 4.58 3.74
CA ASP A 6 8.28 4.23 4.00
C ASP A 6 9.12 4.67 2.79
N GLY A 7 9.81 5.80 2.92
CA GLY A 7 10.51 6.43 1.79
C GLY A 7 9.58 6.74 0.61
N ASP A 8 9.85 6.10 -0.53
CA ASP A 8 9.09 6.21 -1.78
C ASP A 8 8.01 5.13 -1.94
N LYS A 9 7.80 4.33 -0.89
CA LYS A 9 6.79 3.28 -0.86
C LYS A 9 5.61 3.70 0.02
N PHE A 10 4.41 3.47 -0.49
CA PHE A 10 3.17 3.55 0.27
C PHE A 10 2.56 2.16 0.37
N THR A 11 2.22 1.77 1.59
CA THR A 11 1.51 0.51 1.84
C THR A 11 0.16 0.84 2.45
N THR A 12 -0.91 0.35 1.84
CA THR A 12 -2.27 0.44 2.37
C THR A 12 -2.74 -0.95 2.76
N VAL A 13 -3.04 -1.13 4.04
CA VAL A 13 -3.61 -2.36 4.60
C VAL A 13 -5.08 -2.12 4.89
N THR A 14 -5.94 -3.01 4.42
CA THR A 14 -7.38 -2.98 4.67
C THR A 14 -7.80 -4.30 5.28
N ASP A 15 -8.23 -4.28 6.54
CA ASP A 15 -8.91 -5.41 7.16
C ASP A 15 -10.29 -5.58 6.52
N LEU A 16 -10.54 -6.79 6.04
CA LEU A 16 -11.80 -7.18 5.42
C LEU A 16 -12.73 -7.80 6.47
N PRO A 17 -14.07 -7.73 6.26
CA PRO A 17 -15.04 -8.27 7.22
C PRO A 17 -14.95 -9.78 7.45
N ASP A 18 -14.31 -10.52 6.55
CA ASP A 18 -14.06 -11.97 6.66
C ASP A 18 -12.83 -12.31 7.52
N GLY A 19 -12.16 -11.30 8.08
CA GLY A 19 -10.94 -11.45 8.88
C GLY A 19 -9.66 -11.51 8.05
N ASN A 20 -9.74 -11.46 6.73
CA ASN A 20 -8.58 -11.37 5.85
C ASN A 20 -8.07 -9.93 5.74
N GLN A 21 -6.84 -9.76 5.24
CA GLN A 21 -6.27 -8.46 4.95
C GLN A 21 -6.00 -8.30 3.46
N SER A 22 -6.39 -7.16 2.91
CA SER A 22 -5.99 -6.71 1.57
C SER A 22 -4.85 -5.71 1.70
N VAL A 23 -3.71 -6.04 1.08
CA VAL A 23 -2.50 -5.20 1.09
C VAL A 23 -2.28 -4.64 -0.31
N ARG A 24 -2.15 -3.31 -0.42
CA ARG A 24 -1.79 -2.61 -1.64
C ARG A 24 -0.49 -1.85 -1.44
N VAL A 25 0.44 -2.01 -2.37
CA VAL A 25 1.75 -1.35 -2.34
C VAL A 25 1.85 -0.45 -3.56
N TYR A 26 2.33 0.76 -3.35
CA TYR A 26 2.62 1.74 -4.39
C TYR A 26 4.07 2.18 -4.22
N GLU A 27 4.88 2.04 -5.26
CA GLU A 27 6.28 2.46 -5.24
C GLU A 27 6.49 3.56 -6.26
N PHE A 28 6.91 4.72 -5.78
CA PHE A 28 7.28 5.85 -6.62
C PHE A 28 8.74 5.67 -7.03
N THR A 29 8.99 5.61 -8.33
CA THR A 29 10.33 5.68 -8.90
C THR A 29 10.47 7.01 -9.61
N ASP A 30 11.70 7.41 -9.97
CA ASP A 30 11.93 8.58 -10.83
C ASP A 30 11.18 8.47 -12.19
N SER A 31 10.76 7.26 -12.57
CA SER A 31 9.98 6.97 -13.78
C SER A 31 8.45 7.02 -13.57
N GLY A 32 7.97 7.28 -12.35
CA GLY A 32 6.55 7.36 -12.01
C GLY A 32 6.09 6.33 -10.97
N ILE A 33 4.78 6.10 -10.88
CA ILE A 33 4.16 5.18 -9.92
C ILE A 33 4.14 3.76 -10.49
N THR A 34 4.64 2.81 -9.71
CA THR A 34 4.53 1.36 -9.93
C THR A 34 3.52 0.79 -8.93
N VAL A 35 2.60 -0.06 -9.39
CA VAL A 35 1.54 -0.73 -8.62
C VAL A 35 1.68 -2.23 -8.71
#